data_AF-A0A6A3ACY5-F1
#
_entry.id   AF-A0A6A3ACY5-F1
#
_cell.length_a   1.000
_cell.length_b   1.000
_cell.length_c   1.000
_cell.angle_alpha   90.00
_cell.angle_beta   90.00
_cell.angle_gamma   90.00
#
_symmetry.space_group_name_H-M   'P 1'
#
loop_
_entity.id
_entity.type
_entity.pdbx_description
1 polymer ?
#
loop_
_entity_poly.entity_id
_entity_poly.type
_entity_poly.pdbx_seq_one_letter_code
_entity_poly.pdbx_strand_id
1 'polypeptide(L)'
;MAGGTEAFPDLGKHCQFSGCHQLDFLPFNCEACHKVFCLEHKSCKSHECPKPEHNSRKVIICEICSTSIEITGKEDQEKMILEKHEKSGVCDPRKKKKPTCPVRRCKETLTFSNRTVCRACGLEVCLKHRFPADHACKQGSSSAPAAAREGWNDKFLPAFNLRNGKDCGKSRGSSSSTTPSLKAY
;
A
#
# COMPACT_ATOMS: atom_id res chain seq x y z
N MET A 1 -19.77 25.85 9.56
CA MET A 1 -20.44 24.53 9.43
C MET A 1 -19.34 23.50 9.29
N ALA A 2 -19.01 22.84 10.41
CA ALA A 2 -17.95 21.84 10.48
C ALA A 2 -18.49 20.52 9.93
N GLY A 3 -17.80 19.96 8.95
CA GLY A 3 -18.18 18.69 8.35
C GLY A 3 -17.30 17.59 8.94
N GLY A 4 -17.83 16.88 9.93
CA GLY A 4 -17.16 15.75 10.55
C GLY A 4 -18.18 14.86 11.25
N THR A 5 -17.71 13.73 11.79
CA THR A 5 -18.55 12.84 12.61
C THR A 5 -18.69 13.40 14.03
N GLU A 6 -19.69 12.96 14.80
CA GLU A 6 -19.93 13.46 16.17
C GLU A 6 -18.70 13.33 17.10
N ALA A 7 -17.82 12.37 16.83
CA ALA A 7 -16.57 12.18 17.56
C ALA A 7 -15.39 13.01 17.03
N PHE A 8 -15.43 13.46 15.77
CA PHE A 8 -14.37 14.22 15.12
C PHE A 8 -14.98 15.28 14.18
N PRO A 9 -15.41 16.43 14.70
CA PRO A 9 -16.15 17.45 13.95
C PRO A 9 -15.31 18.16 12.85
N ASP A 10 -13.98 18.14 12.98
CA ASP A 10 -13.04 18.78 12.04
C ASP A 10 -12.35 17.78 11.10
N LEU A 11 -12.86 16.55 11.00
CA LEU A 11 -12.20 15.48 10.26
C LEU A 11 -12.68 15.41 8.81
N GLY A 12 -11.75 15.63 7.88
CA GLY A 12 -12.00 15.66 6.45
C GLY A 12 -12.27 17.05 5.90
N LYS A 13 -12.44 17.16 4.59
CA LYS A 13 -12.80 18.42 3.91
C LYS A 13 -13.82 18.14 2.80
N HIS A 14 -14.66 19.13 2.53
CA HIS A 14 -15.62 19.04 1.44
C HIS A 14 -14.96 19.31 0.09
N CYS A 15 -15.39 18.56 -0.93
CA CYS A 15 -15.04 18.80 -2.31
C CYS A 15 -15.47 20.21 -2.76
N GLN A 16 -14.55 20.94 -3.39
CA GLN A 16 -14.78 22.30 -3.90
C GLN A 16 -15.27 22.32 -5.36
N PHE A 17 -15.58 21.16 -5.95
CA PHE A 17 -16.21 21.09 -7.27
C PHE A 17 -17.71 21.43 -7.16
N SER A 18 -18.18 22.27 -8.10
CA SER A 18 -19.55 22.75 -8.18
C SER A 18 -20.53 21.58 -8.35
N GLY A 19 -21.24 21.22 -7.30
CA GLY A 19 -22.25 20.16 -7.32
C GLY A 19 -21.87 18.83 -6.67
N CYS A 20 -20.61 18.66 -6.22
CA CYS A 20 -20.22 17.47 -5.45
C CYS A 20 -20.38 17.69 -3.96
N HIS A 21 -19.64 18.67 -3.39
CA HIS A 21 -19.60 19.00 -1.96
C HIS A 21 -19.48 17.79 -1.00
N GLN A 22 -19.03 16.64 -1.49
CA GLN A 22 -18.85 15.44 -0.68
C GLN A 22 -17.74 15.65 0.32
N LEU A 23 -17.98 15.20 1.56
CA LEU A 23 -16.98 15.18 2.60
C LEU A 23 -16.03 14.01 2.41
N ASP A 24 -14.76 14.30 2.14
CA ASP A 24 -13.71 13.31 1.98
C ASP A 24 -12.73 13.41 3.16
N PHE A 25 -12.43 12.26 3.76
CA PHE A 25 -11.47 12.16 4.85
C PHE A 25 -10.03 12.16 4.35
N LEU A 26 -9.81 11.93 3.05
CA LEU A 26 -8.53 12.06 2.36
C LEU A 26 -8.64 13.16 1.28
N PRO A 27 -8.66 14.44 1.67
CA PRO A 27 -8.76 15.53 0.73
C PRO A 27 -7.56 15.59 -0.22
N PHE A 28 -7.84 15.73 -1.53
CA PHE A 28 -6.82 15.91 -2.56
C PHE A 28 -6.68 17.38 -2.95
N ASN A 29 -5.47 17.94 -2.84
CA ASN A 29 -5.17 19.28 -3.31
C ASN A 29 -4.72 19.25 -4.77
N CYS A 30 -5.39 20.01 -5.64
CA CYS A 30 -4.91 20.19 -6.99
C CYS A 30 -3.70 21.13 -7.01
N GLU A 31 -2.57 20.70 -7.58
CA GLU A 31 -1.36 21.54 -7.68
C GLU A 31 -1.55 22.76 -8.60
N ALA A 32 -2.52 22.72 -9.50
CA ALA A 32 -2.74 23.77 -10.49
C ALA A 32 -3.66 24.90 -10.00
N CYS A 33 -4.74 24.54 -9.30
CA CYS A 33 -5.75 25.50 -8.81
C CYS A 33 -5.80 25.61 -7.27
N HIS A 34 -5.01 24.80 -6.55
CA HIS A 34 -4.89 24.76 -5.08
C HIS A 34 -6.18 24.50 -4.30
N LYS A 35 -7.25 24.10 -4.99
CA LYS A 35 -8.52 23.69 -4.39
C LYS A 35 -8.47 22.22 -3.93
N VAL A 36 -9.35 21.90 -2.98
CA VAL A 36 -9.53 20.58 -2.36
C VAL A 36 -10.67 19.82 -3.06
N PHE A 37 -10.43 18.55 -3.38
CA PHE A 37 -11.37 17.68 -4.07
C PHE A 37 -11.44 16.30 -3.42
N CYS A 38 -12.55 15.59 -3.61
CA CYS A 38 -12.71 14.19 -3.21
C CYS A 38 -12.03 13.23 -4.20
N LEU A 39 -12.03 11.93 -3.90
CA LEU A 39 -11.45 10.88 -4.75
C LEU A 39 -11.90 10.95 -6.22
N GLU A 40 -13.17 11.20 -6.47
CA GLU A 40 -13.74 11.28 -7.84
C GLU A 40 -13.29 12.53 -8.59
N HIS A 41 -13.07 13.64 -7.87
CA HIS A 41 -12.73 14.94 -8.45
C HIS A 41 -11.23 15.29 -8.37
N LYS A 42 -10.38 14.34 -7.93
CA LYS A 42 -8.93 14.58 -7.71
C LYS A 42 -8.15 14.98 -8.98
N SER A 43 -8.61 14.56 -10.16
CA SER A 43 -7.90 14.78 -11.42
C SER A 43 -8.22 16.15 -12.02
N CYS A 44 -7.26 16.77 -12.70
CA CYS A 44 -7.45 18.06 -13.38
C CYS A 44 -8.64 18.06 -14.35
N LYS A 45 -8.89 16.90 -14.99
CA LYS A 45 -9.99 16.69 -15.94
C LYS A 45 -11.35 16.55 -15.25
N SER A 46 -11.39 16.01 -14.03
CA SER A 46 -12.65 15.74 -13.33
C SER A 46 -13.26 16.98 -12.67
N HIS A 47 -12.47 17.99 -12.32
CA HIS A 47 -12.98 19.20 -11.66
C HIS A 47 -12.94 20.47 -12.51
N GLU A 48 -12.82 20.34 -13.83
CA GLU A 48 -12.74 21.46 -14.78
C GLU A 48 -11.68 22.49 -14.35
N CYS A 49 -10.44 22.01 -14.17
CA CYS A 49 -9.38 22.87 -13.67
C CYS A 49 -9.10 24.03 -14.63
N PRO A 50 -8.95 25.28 -14.13
CA PRO A 50 -8.58 26.43 -14.96
C PRO A 50 -7.19 26.32 -15.60
N LYS A 51 -6.32 25.44 -15.07
CA LYS A 51 -4.97 25.18 -15.59
C LYS A 51 -4.76 23.67 -15.72
N PRO A 52 -5.33 23.01 -16.75
CA PRO A 52 -5.28 21.56 -16.88
C PRO A 52 -3.86 21.04 -17.21
N GLU A 53 -2.98 21.89 -17.73
CA GLU A 53 -1.60 21.59 -18.14
C GLU A 53 -0.59 21.48 -16.97
N HIS A 54 -1.02 21.21 -15.74
CA HIS A 54 -0.07 20.99 -14.63
C HIS A 54 0.55 19.59 -14.70
N ASN A 55 1.65 19.54 -15.45
CA ASN A 55 2.86 18.72 -15.28
C ASN A 55 2.73 17.46 -14.41
N SER A 56 1.96 16.49 -14.87
CA SER A 56 1.85 15.19 -14.21
C SER A 56 3.20 14.46 -14.29
N ARG A 57 3.83 14.22 -13.13
CA ARG A 57 5.03 13.39 -13.06
C ARG A 57 4.66 11.95 -13.39
N LYS A 58 5.28 11.38 -14.42
CA LYS A 58 5.13 9.98 -14.81
C LYS A 58 6.47 9.29 -14.66
N VAL A 59 6.48 8.01 -14.30
CA VAL A 59 7.72 7.22 -14.23
C VAL A 59 7.63 6.14 -15.30
N ILE A 60 8.57 6.14 -16.24
CA ILE A 60 8.69 5.10 -17.27
C ILE A 60 9.82 4.13 -16.89
N ILE A 61 9.71 2.89 -17.36
CA ILE A 61 10.73 1.87 -17.14
C ILE A 61 11.39 1.57 -18.48
N CYS A 62 12.72 1.73 -18.57
CA CYS A 62 13.46 1.34 -19.76
C CYS A 62 13.49 -0.19 -19.90
N GLU A 63 13.10 -0.72 -21.05
CA GLU A 63 13.04 -2.18 -21.26
C GLU A 63 14.43 -2.83 -21.42
N ILE A 64 15.45 -2.05 -21.78
CA ILE A 64 16.81 -2.54 -22.04
C ILE A 64 17.59 -2.76 -20.74
N CYS A 65 17.51 -1.80 -19.82
CA CYS A 65 18.28 -1.79 -18.57
C CYS A 65 17.42 -1.89 -17.30
N SER A 66 16.07 -1.89 -17.43
CA SER A 66 15.12 -1.88 -16.31
C SER A 66 15.27 -0.68 -15.35
N THR A 67 15.86 0.42 -15.82
CA THR A 67 16.00 1.66 -15.04
C THR A 67 14.70 2.46 -15.10
N SER A 68 14.26 2.99 -13.95
CA SER A 68 13.14 3.92 -13.84
C SER A 68 13.60 5.34 -14.18
N ILE A 69 12.87 6.01 -15.07
CA ILE A 69 13.16 7.37 -15.52
C ILE A 69 11.93 8.22 -15.20
N GLU A 70 12.14 9.30 -14.45
CA GLU A 70 11.09 10.26 -14.13
C GLU A 70 10.90 11.22 -15.31
N ILE A 71 9.64 11.39 -15.73
CA ILE A 71 9.21 12.29 -16.78
C ILE A 71 8.34 13.36 -16.17
N THR A 72 8.68 14.59 -16.52
CA THR A 72 7.96 15.79 -16.15
C THR A 72 7.41 16.39 -17.44
N GLY A 73 6.18 16.03 -17.85
CA GLY A 73 5.52 16.68 -18.99
C GLY A 73 4.69 15.79 -19.91
N LYS A 74 4.40 16.38 -21.09
CA LYS A 74 3.49 15.88 -22.14
C LYS A 74 3.85 14.47 -22.61
N GLU A 75 2.82 13.73 -23.03
CA GLU A 75 2.88 12.38 -23.58
C GLU A 75 3.90 12.22 -24.73
N ASP A 76 4.15 13.28 -25.51
CA ASP A 76 5.11 13.27 -26.62
C ASP A 76 6.58 13.18 -26.19
N GLN A 77 6.91 13.48 -24.93
CA GLN A 77 8.30 13.48 -24.45
C GLN A 77 8.78 12.09 -24.02
N GLU A 78 7.89 11.11 -23.89
CA GLU A 78 8.24 9.76 -23.46
C GLU A 78 9.29 9.11 -24.38
N LYS A 79 9.05 9.13 -25.68
CA LYS A 79 9.95 8.55 -26.68
C LYS A 79 11.29 9.29 -26.73
N MET A 80 11.27 10.63 -26.65
CA MET A 80 12.48 11.44 -26.68
C MET A 80 13.35 11.22 -25.44
N ILE A 81 12.73 11.07 -24.26
CA ILE A 81 13.44 10.81 -23.01
C ILE A 81 14.03 9.39 -23.00
N LEU A 82 13.31 8.41 -23.53
CA LEU A 82 13.83 7.05 -23.68
C LEU A 82 15.04 7.02 -24.64
N GLU A 83 14.94 7.69 -25.79
CA GLU A 83 16.03 7.81 -26.76
C GLU A 83 17.23 8.57 -26.17
N LYS A 84 16.99 9.61 -25.36
CA LYS A 84 18.04 10.32 -24.63
C LYS A 84 18.72 9.41 -23.59
N HIS A 85 17.96 8.57 -22.90
CA HIS A 85 18.51 7.57 -21.97
C HIS A 85 19.40 6.55 -22.71
N GLU A 86 18.95 6.05 -23.86
CA GLU A 86 19.73 5.14 -24.72
C GLU A 86 21.03 5.80 -25.20
N LYS A 87 20.98 7.06 -25.64
CA LYS A 87 22.14 7.81 -26.14
C LYS A 87 23.10 8.28 -25.04
N SER A 88 22.61 8.48 -23.82
CA SER A 88 23.41 9.03 -22.70
C SER A 88 24.50 8.08 -22.19
N GLY A 89 24.52 6.81 -22.63
CA GLY A 89 25.50 5.82 -22.18
C GLY A 89 25.30 5.32 -20.74
N VAL A 90 24.32 5.86 -20.01
CA VAL A 90 23.88 5.37 -18.67
C VAL A 90 22.96 4.15 -18.82
N CYS A 91 22.43 3.92 -20.03
CA CYS A 91 21.72 2.69 -20.36
C CYS A 91 22.75 1.55 -20.49
N ASP A 92 22.80 0.67 -19.49
CA ASP A 92 23.65 -0.54 -19.49
C ASP A 92 22.91 -1.73 -20.13
N PRO A 93 23.08 -2.04 -21.43
CA PRO A 93 22.46 -3.20 -22.08
C PRO A 93 23.07 -4.54 -21.65
N ARG A 94 24.11 -4.54 -20.81
CA ARG A 94 24.70 -5.78 -20.27
C ARG A 94 23.90 -6.31 -19.08
N LYS A 95 23.06 -5.48 -18.45
CA LYS A 95 22.12 -5.86 -17.37
C LYS A 95 20.76 -6.36 -17.92
N LYS A 96 20.76 -7.00 -19.09
CA LYS A 96 19.55 -7.56 -19.75
C LYS A 96 18.85 -8.64 -18.94
N LYS A 97 19.55 -9.27 -17.98
CA LYS A 97 18.96 -10.28 -17.11
C LYS A 97 18.32 -9.57 -15.94
N LYS A 98 17.01 -9.36 -16.04
CA LYS A 98 16.20 -8.91 -14.91
C LYS A 98 16.43 -9.92 -13.76
N PRO A 99 16.90 -9.49 -12.58
CA PRO A 99 17.16 -10.41 -11.49
C PRO A 99 15.85 -11.08 -11.11
N THR A 100 15.82 -12.41 -11.01
CA THR A 100 14.64 -13.16 -10.58
C THR A 100 14.77 -13.54 -9.11
N CYS A 101 13.64 -13.73 -8.45
CA CYS A 101 13.65 -14.15 -7.06
C CYS A 101 14.39 -15.51 -6.93
N PRO A 102 15.37 -15.62 -6.01
CA PRO A 102 16.17 -16.84 -5.85
C PRO A 102 15.41 -18.00 -5.18
N VAL A 103 14.18 -17.77 -4.72
CA VAL A 103 13.35 -18.78 -4.05
C VAL A 103 12.91 -19.86 -5.04
N ARG A 104 13.03 -21.13 -4.61
CA ARG A 104 12.62 -22.27 -5.42
C ARG A 104 11.16 -22.15 -5.81
N ARG A 105 10.85 -22.35 -7.10
CA ARG A 105 9.51 -22.20 -7.71
C ARG A 105 8.97 -20.77 -7.79
N CYS A 106 9.72 -19.75 -7.37
CA CYS A 106 9.37 -18.35 -7.64
C CYS A 106 9.95 -17.91 -8.97
N LYS A 107 9.09 -17.42 -9.88
CA LYS A 107 9.50 -16.83 -11.18
C LYS A 107 9.31 -15.31 -11.20
N GLU A 108 9.09 -14.71 -10.03
CA GLU A 108 8.85 -13.27 -9.90
C GLU A 108 10.14 -12.51 -10.26
N THR A 109 9.98 -11.48 -11.09
CA THR A 109 11.10 -10.65 -11.54
C THR A 109 11.31 -9.51 -10.55
N LEU A 110 12.51 -9.36 -10.02
CA LEU A 110 12.87 -8.33 -9.05
C LEU A 110 12.98 -6.97 -9.76
N THR A 111 11.89 -6.21 -9.71
CA THR A 111 11.85 -4.81 -10.13
C THR A 111 12.16 -3.88 -8.95
N PHE A 112 12.37 -2.58 -9.22
CA PHE A 112 12.56 -1.57 -8.16
C PHE A 112 11.49 -1.65 -7.06
N SER A 113 10.23 -1.81 -7.45
CA SER A 113 9.11 -1.84 -6.51
C SER A 113 8.95 -3.17 -5.76
N ASN A 114 9.43 -4.27 -6.34
CA ASN A 114 9.20 -5.62 -5.80
C ASN A 114 10.44 -6.19 -5.06
N ARG A 115 11.63 -5.61 -5.28
CA ARG A 115 12.86 -6.10 -4.62
C ARG A 115 12.95 -5.65 -3.17
N THR A 116 13.31 -6.57 -2.29
CA THR A 116 13.63 -6.28 -0.89
C THR A 116 14.88 -7.05 -0.49
N VAL A 117 15.78 -6.41 0.26
CA VAL A 117 16.95 -7.09 0.83
C VAL A 117 16.55 -7.68 2.16
N CYS A 118 16.72 -9.00 2.32
CA CYS A 118 16.50 -9.64 3.60
C CYS A 118 17.55 -9.14 4.61
N ARG A 119 17.10 -8.56 5.73
CA ARG A 119 18.00 -8.05 6.79
C ARG A 119 18.87 -9.14 7.43
N ALA A 120 18.39 -10.38 7.40
CA ALA A 120 19.07 -11.51 8.00
C ALA A 120 20.15 -12.08 7.07
N CYS A 121 19.82 -12.42 5.82
CA CYS A 121 20.74 -13.14 4.92
C CYS A 121 21.33 -12.27 3.80
N GLY A 122 20.91 -11.02 3.64
CA GLY A 122 21.36 -10.12 2.58
C GLY A 122 20.88 -10.46 1.17
N LEU A 123 20.03 -11.48 1.01
CA LEU A 123 19.50 -11.87 -0.30
C LEU A 123 18.40 -10.92 -0.76
N GLU A 124 18.45 -10.54 -2.03
CA GLU A 124 17.37 -9.83 -2.71
C GLU A 124 16.25 -10.82 -3.05
N VAL A 125 15.07 -10.59 -2.46
CA VAL A 125 13.88 -11.42 -2.60
C VAL A 125 12.70 -10.56 -3.01
N CYS A 126 11.68 -11.17 -3.63
CA CYS A 126 10.46 -10.46 -4.01
C CYS A 126 9.59 -10.18 -2.78
N LEU A 127 8.61 -9.29 -2.89
CA LEU A 127 7.69 -8.94 -1.79
C LEU A 127 6.96 -10.14 -1.20
N LYS A 128 6.66 -11.16 -2.03
CA LYS A 128 6.04 -12.42 -1.58
C LYS A 128 6.95 -13.23 -0.66
N HIS A 129 8.27 -13.09 -0.81
CA HIS A 129 9.25 -13.80 0.00
C HIS A 129 10.07 -12.87 0.90
N ARG A 130 9.51 -11.71 1.25
CA ARG A 130 10.15 -10.69 2.08
C ARG A 130 10.48 -11.22 3.48
N PHE A 131 9.67 -12.11 4.03
CA PHE A 131 9.92 -12.63 5.37
C PHE A 131 10.95 -13.76 5.36
N PRO A 132 11.73 -13.93 6.44
CA PRO A 132 12.72 -15.00 6.56
C PRO A 132 12.16 -16.42 6.40
N ALA A 133 10.89 -16.64 6.71
CA ALA A 133 10.23 -17.94 6.59
C ALA A 133 9.89 -18.33 5.15
N ASP A 134 9.74 -17.34 4.27
CA ASP A 134 9.30 -17.52 2.88
C ASP A 134 10.46 -17.83 1.92
N HIS A 135 11.70 -17.82 2.43
CA HIS A 135 12.87 -18.23 1.66
C HIS A 135 13.77 -19.08 2.55
N ALA A 136 14.73 -19.77 1.93
CA ALA A 136 15.78 -20.49 2.66
C ALA A 136 16.76 -19.47 3.27
N CYS A 137 16.30 -18.71 4.26
CA CYS A 137 17.08 -17.68 4.92
C CYS A 137 18.20 -18.34 5.74
N LYS A 138 19.45 -17.96 5.47
CA LYS A 138 20.62 -18.50 6.20
C LYS A 138 20.56 -18.29 7.71
N GLN A 139 19.75 -17.35 8.19
CA GLN A 139 19.60 -17.07 9.62
C GLN A 139 18.18 -17.37 10.13
N GLY A 140 17.34 -17.96 9.28
CA GLY A 140 16.03 -18.52 9.65
C GLY A 140 16.09 -20.01 10.00
N SER A 141 17.27 -20.63 9.90
CA SER A 141 17.50 -22.04 10.24
C SER A 141 18.07 -22.24 11.65
N SER A 142 17.70 -21.38 12.60
CA SER A 142 18.02 -21.55 14.02
C SER A 142 16.76 -21.52 14.88
N SER A 143 15.94 -22.56 14.76
CA SER A 143 15.36 -23.33 15.90
C SER A 143 14.19 -24.21 15.46
N ALA A 144 14.52 -25.46 15.11
CA ALA A 144 13.65 -26.59 15.38
C ALA A 144 14.54 -27.80 15.68
N PRO A 145 14.72 -28.21 16.94
CA PRO A 145 15.25 -29.53 17.22
C PRO A 145 14.08 -30.52 17.19
N ALA A 146 14.18 -31.52 16.32
CA ALA A 146 13.45 -32.77 16.49
C ALA A 146 14.29 -33.68 17.40
N ALA A 147 13.88 -33.82 18.67
CA ALA A 147 14.16 -34.99 19.50
C ALA A 147 13.37 -34.90 20.81
N ALA A 148 12.71 -36.00 21.16
CA ALA A 148 11.91 -36.16 22.35
C ALA A 148 12.77 -36.24 23.64
N ARG A 149 12.08 -35.92 24.75
CA ARG A 149 12.17 -36.49 26.11
C ARG A 149 12.68 -35.59 27.25
N GLU A 150 11.81 -35.49 28.26
CA GLU A 150 11.95 -35.10 29.67
C GLU A 150 12.23 -33.62 30.04
N GLY A 151 11.13 -32.91 30.36
CA GLY A 151 10.98 -32.17 31.63
C GLY A 151 11.68 -30.83 31.83
N TRP A 152 11.00 -29.71 31.51
CA TRP A 152 11.24 -28.41 32.17
C TRP A 152 10.02 -27.47 32.07
N ASN A 153 9.23 -27.43 33.16
CA ASN A 153 8.12 -26.54 33.52
C ASN A 153 7.72 -25.39 32.55
N ASP A 154 6.62 -25.61 31.83
CA ASP A 154 5.81 -24.61 31.12
C ASP A 154 4.97 -23.75 32.08
N LYS A 155 5.30 -22.46 32.20
CA LYS A 155 4.43 -21.45 32.84
C LYS A 155 4.23 -20.16 32.05
N PHE A 156 4.68 -20.08 30.79
CA PHE A 156 4.66 -18.83 30.02
C PHE A 156 4.05 -18.94 28.60
N LEU A 157 3.20 -19.95 28.33
CA LEU A 157 2.60 -20.15 27.00
C LEU A 157 1.06 -20.35 26.90
N PRO A 158 0.18 -19.93 27.84
CA PRO A 158 -1.25 -19.93 27.56
C PRO A 158 -1.79 -18.61 26.95
N ALA A 159 -1.01 -17.53 26.90
CA ALA A 159 -1.54 -16.21 26.50
C ALA A 159 -1.71 -15.99 24.98
N PHE A 160 -1.13 -16.84 24.13
CA PHE A 160 -1.22 -16.69 22.66
C PHE A 160 -2.23 -17.63 21.98
N ASN A 161 -2.73 -18.67 22.68
CA ASN A 161 -3.63 -19.68 22.09
C ASN A 161 -5.14 -19.34 22.18
N LEU A 162 -5.51 -18.16 22.69
CA LEU A 162 -6.92 -17.76 22.84
C LEU A 162 -7.40 -16.68 21.85
N ARG A 163 -6.66 -16.42 20.77
CA ARG A 163 -7.15 -15.53 19.70
C ARG A 163 -7.10 -16.17 18.33
N ASN A 164 -7.79 -17.31 18.23
CA ASN A 164 -8.22 -17.86 16.95
C ASN A 164 -9.71 -17.51 16.74
N GLY A 165 -10.02 -16.92 15.58
CA GLY A 165 -11.22 -16.12 15.35
C GLY A 165 -12.53 -16.85 15.08
N LYS A 166 -13.62 -16.10 15.31
CA LYS A 166 -14.99 -16.13 14.74
C LYS A 166 -15.79 -15.13 15.60
N ASP A 167 -16.74 -14.32 15.17
CA ASP A 167 -17.52 -14.17 13.94
C ASP A 167 -18.30 -12.84 14.10
N CYS A 168 -18.49 -12.10 13.01
CA CYS A 168 -19.41 -10.96 12.99
C CYS A 168 -20.83 -11.47 12.73
N GLY A 169 -21.69 -11.52 13.76
CA GLY A 169 -23.14 -11.43 13.57
C GLY A 169 -24.03 -12.40 14.37
N LYS A 170 -25.07 -11.81 14.99
CA LYS A 170 -26.28 -12.41 15.62
C LYS A 170 -26.08 -13.20 16.93
N SER A 171 -26.97 -13.22 17.93
CA SER A 171 -28.11 -12.38 18.40
C SER A 171 -28.73 -13.08 19.64
N ARG A 172 -29.28 -12.32 20.61
CA ARG A 172 -30.24 -12.72 21.69
C ARG A 172 -29.65 -13.58 22.82
N GLY A 173 -29.95 -13.45 24.12
CA GLY A 173 -30.85 -12.68 24.99
C GLY A 173 -30.69 -13.33 26.41
N SER A 174 -30.80 -12.64 27.56
CA SER A 174 -32.07 -12.46 28.27
C SER A 174 -31.89 -11.77 29.64
N SER A 175 -32.91 -10.95 30.00
CA SER A 175 -33.45 -10.57 31.32
C SER A 175 -32.56 -9.80 32.32
N SER A 176 -33.00 -8.71 32.95
CA SER A 176 -34.32 -8.53 33.60
C SER A 176 -34.78 -7.05 33.71
N SER A 177 -36.05 -6.92 34.08
CA SER A 177 -37.01 -5.81 34.00
C SER A 177 -36.83 -4.63 34.97
N THR A 178 -37.21 -3.43 34.53
CA THR A 178 -38.17 -2.55 35.24
C THR A 178 -38.69 -1.44 34.32
N THR A 179 -40.01 -1.24 34.32
CA THR A 179 -40.75 -0.17 33.63
C THR A 179 -40.82 1.08 34.52
N PRO A 180 -41.05 2.29 33.97
CA PRO A 180 -42.43 2.76 33.88
C PRO A 180 -42.78 3.49 32.57
N SER A 181 -44.09 3.55 32.35
CA SER A 181 -44.84 4.16 31.25
C SER A 181 -44.83 5.69 31.33
N LEU A 182 -44.93 6.40 30.20
CA LEU A 182 -46.15 7.16 29.82
C LEU A 182 -45.97 8.02 28.54
N LYS A 183 -46.76 7.60 27.53
CA LYS A 183 -47.51 8.31 26.48
C LYS A 183 -46.98 9.58 25.80
N ALA A 184 -46.99 9.47 24.47
CA ALA A 184 -46.95 10.54 23.48
C ALA A 184 -48.29 11.29 23.35
N TYR A 185 -48.16 12.56 22.96
CA TYR A 185 -49.01 13.24 21.98
C TYR A 185 -48.08 13.79 20.88
#